data_AF-A0A368H1I7-F1
#
_entry.id   AF-A0A368H1I7-F1
#
_cell.length_a   1.000
_cell.length_b   1.000
_cell.length_c   1.000
_cell.angle_alpha   90.00
_cell.angle_beta   90.00
_cell.angle_gamma   90.00
#
_symmetry.space_group_name_H-M   'P 1'
#
loop_
_entity.id
_entity.type
_entity.pdbx_description
1 polymer ?
#
loop_
_entity_poly.entity_id
_entity_poly.type
_entity_poly.pdbx_seq_one_letter_code
_entity_poly.pdbx_strand_id
1 'polypeptide(L)'
;MYTVFFLFQLARLLAAAFRTFIDKKADQNKFLIEYQLLTIAALTIKEHNEKLQHVALQKCLLNLLCRVKPMNMERQALIGAMTVTLASGQTIWDPYYMTAFLHDSLGDRNWINKPNSSFISAQIIKSLGTVYPTKDMFTACNLEIDFDFIPEGLAVASDRYPSTQAKEEIATIALNALAPWWELRADTTPVLFLRALAPLMALPDVRFNVVKRIDGWLQHVKVNCEVVQKKKAVSRIC
;
A
#
# COMPACT_ATOMS: atom_id res chain seq x y z
N MET A 1 21.93 11.01 -27.12
CA MET A 1 22.71 10.17 -26.17
C MET A 1 23.06 10.93 -24.89
N TYR A 2 23.59 12.15 -24.96
CA TYR A 2 23.98 12.96 -23.79
C TYR A 2 22.85 13.28 -22.80
N THR A 3 21.63 13.60 -23.27
CA THR A 3 20.51 13.96 -22.41
C THR A 3 20.03 12.80 -21.52
N VAL A 4 19.97 11.57 -22.07
CA VAL A 4 19.54 10.38 -21.30
C VAL A 4 20.56 10.02 -20.22
N PHE A 5 21.85 10.12 -20.55
CA PHE A 5 22.92 9.89 -19.59
C PHE A 5 22.88 10.90 -18.43
N PHE A 6 22.67 12.18 -18.73
CA PHE A 6 22.52 13.22 -17.72
C PHE A 6 21.29 12.99 -16.81
N LEU A 7 20.14 12.62 -17.38
CA LEU A 7 18.93 12.31 -16.62
C LEU A 7 19.13 11.12 -15.67
N PHE A 8 19.87 10.10 -16.10
CA PHE A 8 20.17 8.95 -15.26
C PHE A 8 21.08 9.33 -14.08
N GLN A 9 22.09 10.18 -14.30
CA GLN A 9 22.94 10.71 -13.23
C GLN A 9 22.14 11.58 -12.25
N LEU A 10 21.23 12.42 -12.75
CA LEU A 10 20.33 13.23 -11.93
C LEU A 10 19.42 12.34 -11.07
N ALA A 11 18.82 11.29 -11.64
CA ALA A 11 18.01 10.34 -10.89
C ALA A 11 18.80 9.64 -9.76
N ARG A 12 20.07 9.31 -10.02
CA ARG A 12 20.98 8.76 -8.99
C ARG A 12 21.28 9.76 -7.89
N LEU A 13 21.52 11.02 -8.22
CA LEU A 13 21.74 12.10 -7.26
C LEU A 13 20.50 12.32 -6.38
N LEU A 14 19.31 12.38 -6.99
CA LEU A 14 18.04 12.49 -6.27
C LEU A 14 17.83 11.28 -5.33
N ALA A 15 18.08 10.06 -5.81
CA ALA A 15 17.99 8.86 -4.98
C ALA A 15 18.97 8.90 -3.80
N ALA A 16 20.21 9.34 -4.02
CA ALA A 16 21.21 9.50 -2.96
C ALA A 16 20.80 10.55 -1.92
N ALA A 17 20.26 11.69 -2.38
CA ALA A 17 19.74 12.74 -1.52
C ALA A 17 18.57 12.24 -0.66
N PHE A 18 17.61 11.50 -1.25
CA PHE A 18 16.49 10.93 -0.51
C PHE A 18 16.91 9.84 0.48
N ARG A 19 17.90 9.00 0.17
CA ARG A 19 18.44 8.04 1.16
C ARG A 19 19.06 8.76 2.35
N THR A 20 19.86 9.78 2.09
CA THR A 20 20.46 10.62 3.14
C THR A 20 19.37 11.21 4.04
N PHE A 21 18.24 11.62 3.46
CA PHE A 21 17.08 12.11 4.20
C PHE A 21 16.42 11.03 5.07
N ILE A 22 16.24 9.82 4.53
CA ILE A 22 15.65 8.68 5.27
C ILE A 22 16.52 8.26 6.45
N ASP A 23 17.85 8.27 6.28
CA ASP A 23 18.80 7.80 7.28
C ASP A 23 19.02 8.81 8.42
N LYS A 24 18.99 10.12 8.13
CA LYS A 24 19.24 11.19 9.12
C LYS A 24 18.00 11.60 9.91
N LYS A 25 17.30 10.63 10.52
CA LYS A 25 16.10 10.80 11.38
C LYS A 25 16.14 11.89 12.47
N ALA A 26 17.29 12.49 12.77
CA ALA A 26 17.57 13.20 14.03
C ALA A 26 17.46 14.74 14.01
N ASP A 27 17.51 15.43 12.87
CA ASP A 27 17.61 16.90 12.82
C ASP A 27 16.39 17.56 12.14
N GLN A 28 15.19 17.43 12.74
CA GLN A 28 13.93 17.94 12.18
C GLN A 28 13.88 19.47 11.99
N ASN A 29 14.74 20.24 12.69
CA ASN A 29 14.71 21.70 12.69
C ASN A 29 15.50 22.39 11.56
N LYS A 30 16.12 21.65 10.61
CA LYS A 30 17.09 22.24 9.66
C LYS A 30 16.70 22.26 8.18
N PHE A 31 15.56 21.71 7.74
CA PHE A 31 15.42 21.32 6.33
C PHE A 31 14.38 22.09 5.51
N LEU A 32 14.62 23.38 5.29
CA LEU A 32 14.06 24.12 4.13
C LEU A 32 14.43 23.46 2.78
N ILE A 33 15.56 22.74 2.74
CA ILE A 33 16.08 22.03 1.57
C ILE A 33 15.17 20.85 1.16
N GLU A 34 14.37 20.28 2.08
CA GLU A 34 13.52 19.12 1.78
C GLU A 34 12.43 19.48 0.75
N TYR A 35 11.74 20.60 0.92
CA TYR A 35 10.70 21.04 -0.01
C TYR A 35 11.27 21.42 -1.37
N GLN A 36 12.45 22.05 -1.40
CA GLN A 36 13.15 22.35 -2.64
C GLN A 36 13.55 21.08 -3.38
N LEU A 37 14.10 20.09 -2.67
CA LEU A 37 14.46 18.79 -3.23
C LEU A 37 13.24 18.04 -3.78
N LEU A 38 12.14 17.99 -3.02
CA LEU A 38 10.88 17.39 -3.47
C LEU A 38 10.32 18.12 -4.69
N THR A 39 10.42 19.44 -4.75
CA THR A 39 9.97 20.25 -5.88
C THR A 39 10.82 19.97 -7.13
N ILE A 40 12.15 19.95 -7.00
CA ILE A 40 13.06 19.63 -8.10
C ILE A 40 12.79 18.21 -8.61
N ALA A 41 12.60 17.25 -7.72
CA ALA A 41 12.24 15.89 -8.10
C ALA A 41 10.89 15.84 -8.83
N ALA A 42 9.87 16.56 -8.33
CA ALA A 42 8.55 16.60 -8.95
C ALA A 42 8.59 17.19 -10.36
N LEU A 43 9.30 18.31 -10.55
CA LEU A 43 9.49 18.93 -11.87
C LEU A 43 10.25 17.99 -12.82
N THR A 44 11.35 17.40 -12.35
CA THR A 44 12.16 16.46 -13.15
C THR A 44 11.32 15.26 -13.60
N ILE A 45 10.55 14.66 -12.70
CA ILE A 45 9.68 13.52 -12.99
C ILE A 45 8.59 13.94 -13.99
N LYS A 46 7.94 15.09 -13.76
CA LYS A 46 6.89 15.61 -14.64
C LYS A 46 7.40 15.82 -16.07
N GLU A 47 8.58 16.38 -16.24
CA GLU A 47 9.14 16.72 -17.57
C GLU A 47 9.78 15.53 -18.28
N HIS A 48 10.26 14.52 -17.55
CA HIS A 48 11.13 13.49 -18.12
C HIS A 48 10.71 12.06 -17.79
N ASN A 49 9.50 11.83 -17.27
CA ASN A 49 9.00 10.53 -16.84
C ASN A 49 9.32 9.36 -17.79
N GLU A 50 9.01 9.53 -19.08
CA GLU A 50 9.21 8.50 -20.12
C GLU A 50 10.67 8.04 -20.24
N LYS A 51 11.61 8.93 -19.93
CA LYS A 51 13.06 8.68 -19.98
C LYS A 51 13.64 8.31 -18.61
N LEU A 52 12.86 8.51 -17.54
CA LEU A 52 13.28 8.35 -16.15
C LEU A 52 12.79 7.02 -15.54
N GLN A 53 13.06 5.89 -16.21
CA GLN A 53 12.73 4.56 -15.68
C GLN A 53 13.76 4.09 -14.62
N HIS A 54 13.95 4.90 -13.56
CA HIS A 54 14.99 4.67 -12.56
C HIS A 54 14.44 3.99 -11.29
N VAL A 55 14.56 2.66 -11.23
CA VAL A 55 14.06 1.81 -10.13
C VAL A 55 14.54 2.30 -8.74
N ALA A 56 15.79 2.71 -8.62
CA ALA A 56 16.33 3.17 -7.33
C ALA A 56 15.65 4.47 -6.82
N LEU A 57 15.22 5.35 -7.73
CA LEU A 57 14.49 6.57 -7.37
C LEU A 57 13.09 6.20 -6.87
N GLN A 58 12.43 5.25 -7.56
CA GLN A 58 11.14 4.72 -7.16
C GLN A 58 11.15 4.11 -5.75
N LYS A 59 12.15 3.27 -5.46
CA LYS A 59 12.35 2.70 -4.11
C LYS A 59 12.56 3.78 -3.06
N CYS A 60 13.21 4.89 -3.40
CA CYS A 60 13.38 6.00 -2.47
C CYS A 60 12.05 6.69 -2.19
N LEU A 61 11.25 7.00 -3.20
CA LEU A 61 9.94 7.63 -3.02
C LEU A 61 8.97 6.74 -2.21
N LEU A 62 8.91 5.44 -2.52
CA LEU A 62 8.14 4.46 -1.75
C LEU A 62 8.62 4.40 -0.29
N ASN A 63 9.93 4.44 -0.06
CA ASN A 63 10.47 4.52 1.29
C ASN A 63 10.09 5.82 2.00
N LEU A 64 10.06 6.95 1.31
CA LEU A 64 9.66 8.22 1.92
C LEU A 64 8.21 8.13 2.42
N LEU A 65 7.30 7.59 1.60
CA LEU A 65 5.91 7.30 2.00
C LEU A 65 5.84 6.38 3.23
N CYS A 66 6.68 5.34 3.26
CA CYS A 66 6.67 4.33 4.32
C CYS A 66 7.43 4.71 5.59
N ARG A 67 8.35 5.69 5.57
CA ARG A 67 9.28 5.92 6.70
C ARG A 67 9.25 7.32 7.28
N VAL A 68 8.98 8.36 6.50
CA VAL A 68 9.13 9.75 6.94
C VAL A 68 8.05 10.12 7.97
N LYS A 69 8.45 10.78 9.06
CA LYS A 69 7.57 11.39 10.07
C LYS A 69 8.19 12.72 10.55
N PRO A 70 7.40 13.77 10.81
CA PRO A 70 5.96 13.87 10.55
C PRO A 70 5.65 13.93 9.05
N MET A 71 4.50 13.39 8.65
CA MET A 71 4.01 13.44 7.27
C MET A 71 2.70 14.21 7.27
N ASN A 72 2.67 15.39 6.64
CA ASN A 72 1.42 16.12 6.41
C ASN A 72 0.75 15.65 5.11
N MET A 73 -0.50 16.06 4.91
CA MET A 73 -1.30 15.60 3.77
C MET A 73 -0.74 16.07 2.43
N GLU A 74 -0.24 17.31 2.37
CA GLU A 74 0.31 17.91 1.16
C GLU A 74 1.59 17.20 0.71
N ARG A 75 2.50 16.90 1.66
CA ARG A 75 3.73 16.16 1.40
C ARG A 75 3.44 14.73 0.97
N GLN A 76 2.51 14.06 1.65
CA GLN A 76 2.08 12.70 1.27
C GLN A 76 1.49 12.69 -0.14
N ALA A 77 0.66 13.68 -0.48
CA ALA A 77 0.06 13.83 -1.81
C ALA A 77 1.13 14.08 -2.88
N LEU A 78 2.11 14.95 -2.64
CA LEU A 78 3.18 15.25 -3.58
C LEU A 78 4.07 14.03 -3.83
N ILE A 79 4.50 13.33 -2.78
CA ILE A 79 5.32 12.12 -2.92
C ILE A 79 4.50 11.00 -3.59
N GLY A 80 3.23 10.86 -3.25
CA GLY A 80 2.30 9.92 -3.91
C GLY A 80 2.19 10.19 -5.41
N ALA A 81 1.97 11.45 -5.81
CA ALA A 81 1.86 11.85 -7.21
C ALA A 81 3.15 11.57 -8.01
N MET A 82 4.32 11.87 -7.45
CA MET A 82 5.61 11.52 -8.06
C MET A 82 5.76 10.02 -8.23
N THR A 83 5.39 9.25 -7.19
CA THR A 83 5.48 7.78 -7.18
C THR A 83 4.57 7.18 -8.24
N VAL A 84 3.32 7.64 -8.36
CA VAL A 84 2.37 7.17 -9.38
C VAL A 84 2.83 7.55 -10.79
N THR A 85 3.36 8.75 -10.97
CA THR A 85 3.87 9.19 -12.28
C THR A 85 4.99 8.30 -12.78
N LEU A 86 5.97 7.99 -11.91
CA LEU A 86 7.04 7.06 -12.26
C LEU A 86 6.56 5.62 -12.43
N ALA A 87 5.58 5.20 -11.63
CA ALA A 87 5.00 3.86 -11.72
C ALA A 87 4.26 3.64 -13.05
N SER A 88 3.53 4.66 -13.53
CA SER A 88 2.78 4.58 -14.79
C SER A 88 3.68 4.50 -16.02
N GLY A 89 4.89 5.06 -15.94
CA GLY A 89 5.92 4.94 -16.98
C GLY A 89 6.63 3.59 -17.05
N GLN A 90 6.37 2.67 -16.10
CA GLN A 90 7.02 1.36 -16.01
C GLN A 90 6.08 0.24 -16.45
N THR A 91 6.51 -0.58 -17.41
CA THR A 91 5.75 -1.76 -17.86
C THR A 91 5.87 -2.92 -16.87
N ILE A 92 7.07 -3.14 -16.33
CA ILE A 92 7.39 -4.19 -15.36
C ILE A 92 7.78 -3.51 -14.05
N TRP A 93 7.22 -3.99 -12.94
CA TRP A 93 7.48 -3.41 -11.63
C TRP A 93 8.49 -4.22 -10.82
N ASP A 94 9.23 -3.49 -9.98
CA ASP A 94 10.10 -4.09 -8.99
C ASP A 94 9.28 -4.64 -7.81
N PRO A 95 9.56 -5.86 -7.30
CA PRO A 95 8.85 -6.47 -6.17
C PRO A 95 8.74 -5.59 -4.92
N TYR A 96 9.61 -4.57 -4.79
CA TYR A 96 9.54 -3.60 -3.71
C TYR A 96 8.22 -2.84 -3.59
N TYR A 97 7.42 -2.70 -4.66
CA TYR A 97 6.06 -2.15 -4.53
C TYR A 97 5.19 -3.02 -3.62
N MET A 98 5.33 -4.35 -3.67
CA MET A 98 4.64 -5.25 -2.75
C MET A 98 5.08 -5.00 -1.30
N THR A 99 6.39 -4.88 -1.08
CA THR A 99 6.94 -4.55 0.25
C THR A 99 6.38 -3.24 0.79
N ALA A 100 6.36 -2.18 -0.04
CA ALA A 100 5.84 -0.87 0.34
C ALA A 100 4.32 -0.90 0.60
N PHE A 101 3.58 -1.62 -0.24
CA PHE A 101 2.14 -1.82 -0.09
C PHE A 101 1.80 -2.51 1.23
N LEU A 102 2.49 -3.60 1.57
CA LEU A 102 2.26 -4.33 2.81
C LEU A 102 2.68 -3.53 4.04
N HIS A 103 3.81 -2.82 3.96
CA HIS A 103 4.26 -1.95 5.04
C HIS A 103 3.25 -0.83 5.34
N ASP A 104 2.54 -0.31 4.32
CA ASP A 104 1.46 0.65 4.53
C ASP A 104 0.17 -0.03 5.02
N SER A 105 -0.25 -1.12 4.37
CA SER A 105 -1.49 -1.85 4.67
C SER A 105 -1.54 -2.37 6.10
N LEU A 106 -0.39 -2.87 6.59
CA LEU A 106 -0.23 -3.43 7.93
C LEU A 106 0.17 -2.35 8.96
N GLY A 107 0.37 -1.10 8.53
CA GLY A 107 0.70 0.03 9.39
C GLY A 107 -0.43 1.07 9.44
N ASP A 108 -0.19 2.16 10.16
CA ASP A 108 -1.19 3.23 10.36
C ASP A 108 -1.07 4.39 9.35
N ARG A 109 -0.33 4.22 8.24
CA ARG A 109 0.04 5.32 7.32
C ARG A 109 -0.99 5.55 6.21
N ASN A 110 -1.70 4.50 5.78
CA ASN A 110 -2.87 4.53 4.89
C ASN A 110 -2.69 5.31 3.59
N TRP A 111 -1.47 5.41 3.03
CA TRP A 111 -1.25 6.12 1.75
C TRP A 111 -1.82 5.35 0.55
N ILE A 112 -1.88 4.01 0.61
CA ILE A 112 -2.42 3.15 -0.46
C ILE A 112 -3.94 3.31 -0.65
N ASN A 113 -4.63 3.78 0.40
CA ASN A 113 -6.07 4.01 0.43
C ASN A 113 -6.44 5.43 -0.02
N LYS A 114 -5.45 6.25 -0.40
CA LYS A 114 -5.70 7.61 -0.89
C LYS A 114 -5.96 7.58 -2.40
N PRO A 115 -6.86 8.45 -2.92
CA PRO A 115 -7.15 8.52 -4.35
C PRO A 115 -5.89 8.69 -5.21
N ASN A 116 -4.94 9.50 -4.76
CA ASN A 116 -3.69 9.77 -5.50
C ASN A 116 -2.76 8.55 -5.65
N SER A 117 -3.02 7.46 -4.93
CA SER A 117 -2.19 6.25 -4.91
C SER A 117 -2.97 4.99 -5.30
N SER A 118 -4.29 5.10 -5.55
CA SER A 118 -5.18 3.97 -5.85
C SER A 118 -4.69 3.17 -7.06
N PHE A 119 -4.10 3.85 -8.04
CA PHE A 119 -3.43 3.24 -9.19
C PHE A 119 -2.44 2.15 -8.75
N ILE A 120 -1.59 2.40 -7.75
CA ILE A 120 -0.59 1.42 -7.31
C ILE A 120 -1.25 0.17 -6.73
N SER A 121 -2.22 0.38 -5.84
CA SER A 121 -3.00 -0.70 -5.23
C SER A 121 -3.72 -1.55 -6.28
N ALA A 122 -4.36 -0.92 -7.27
CA ALA A 122 -5.06 -1.60 -8.35
C ALA A 122 -4.14 -2.51 -9.19
N GLN A 123 -2.94 -2.02 -9.56
CA GLN A 123 -1.98 -2.81 -10.34
C GLN A 123 -1.44 -4.01 -9.52
N ILE A 124 -1.17 -3.83 -8.23
CA ILE A 124 -0.71 -4.92 -7.35
C ILE A 124 -1.78 -6.00 -7.23
N ILE A 125 -3.02 -5.63 -6.93
CA ILE A 125 -4.16 -6.55 -6.80
C ILE A 125 -4.40 -7.30 -8.10
N LYS A 126 -4.36 -6.59 -9.25
CA LYS A 126 -4.50 -7.20 -10.57
C LYS A 126 -3.45 -8.27 -10.81
N SER A 127 -2.20 -8.00 -10.42
CA SER A 127 -1.08 -8.91 -10.64
C SER A 127 -1.12 -10.14 -9.73
N LEU A 128 -1.66 -10.00 -8.51
CA LEU A 128 -1.96 -11.13 -7.62
C LEU A 128 -3.09 -12.02 -8.16
N GLY A 129 -3.98 -11.47 -8.99
CA GLY A 129 -5.14 -12.16 -9.52
C GLY A 129 -6.32 -12.21 -8.56
N THR A 130 -6.37 -11.30 -7.58
CA THR A 130 -7.49 -11.23 -6.63
C THR A 130 -8.73 -10.69 -7.34
N VAL A 131 -9.82 -11.45 -7.25
CA VAL A 131 -11.13 -11.08 -7.80
C VAL A 131 -12.04 -10.69 -6.64
N TYR A 132 -12.54 -9.45 -6.67
CA TYR A 132 -13.51 -8.97 -5.70
C TYR A 132 -14.93 -9.40 -6.10
N PRO A 133 -15.82 -9.70 -5.13
CA PRO A 133 -17.22 -9.96 -5.42
C PRO A 133 -17.88 -8.73 -6.08
N THR A 134 -18.81 -8.98 -7.00
CA THR A 134 -19.56 -7.89 -7.65
C THR A 134 -20.63 -7.35 -6.70
N LYS A 135 -21.17 -6.16 -7.03
CA LYS A 135 -22.29 -5.58 -6.29
C LYS A 135 -23.48 -6.54 -6.20
N ASP A 136 -23.79 -7.21 -7.30
CA ASP A 136 -24.90 -8.16 -7.36
C ASP A 136 -24.68 -9.35 -6.42
N MET A 137 -23.44 -9.84 -6.28
CA MET A 137 -23.11 -10.89 -5.33
C MET A 137 -23.36 -10.46 -3.88
N PHE A 138 -23.03 -9.22 -3.53
CA PHE A 138 -23.32 -8.69 -2.19
C PHE A 138 -24.81 -8.47 -1.95
N THR A 139 -25.53 -7.94 -2.94
CA THR A 139 -26.98 -7.76 -2.86
C THR A 139 -27.70 -9.11 -2.70
N ALA A 140 -27.26 -10.16 -3.41
CA ALA A 140 -27.80 -11.51 -3.26
C ALA A 140 -27.59 -12.09 -1.84
N CYS A 141 -26.57 -11.62 -1.12
CA CYS A 141 -26.31 -11.98 0.27
C CYS A 141 -26.95 -11.03 1.30
N ASN A 142 -27.78 -10.06 0.87
CA ASN A 142 -28.31 -8.98 1.72
C ASN A 142 -27.21 -8.21 2.48
N LEU A 143 -26.04 -8.05 1.87
CA LEU A 143 -24.91 -7.31 2.44
C LEU A 143 -24.85 -5.91 1.81
N GLU A 144 -25.03 -4.89 2.64
CA GLU A 144 -24.68 -3.51 2.28
C GLU A 144 -23.19 -3.30 2.58
N ILE A 145 -22.35 -3.41 1.56
CA ILE A 145 -20.92 -3.17 1.67
C ILE A 145 -20.57 -1.82 1.09
N ASP A 146 -19.77 -1.07 1.84
CA ASP A 146 -19.09 0.12 1.37
C ASP A 146 -18.08 -0.26 0.28
N PHE A 147 -18.24 0.25 -0.94
CA PHE A 147 -17.36 -0.06 -2.08
C PHE A 147 -15.99 0.63 -1.97
N ASP A 148 -15.77 1.49 -0.98
CA ASP A 148 -14.50 2.17 -0.71
C ASP A 148 -13.33 1.20 -0.45
N PHE A 149 -13.62 -0.10 -0.27
CA PHE A 149 -12.62 -1.16 -0.09
C PHE A 149 -12.06 -1.72 -1.41
N ILE A 150 -12.71 -1.48 -2.55
CA ILE A 150 -12.23 -1.93 -3.86
C ILE A 150 -11.44 -0.78 -4.49
N PRO A 151 -10.12 -0.93 -4.75
CA PRO A 151 -9.36 0.15 -5.33
C PRO A 151 -9.89 0.58 -6.69
N GLU A 152 -10.06 1.89 -6.84
CA GLU A 152 -10.47 2.50 -8.10
C GLU A 152 -9.51 2.11 -9.23
N GLY A 153 -10.06 1.83 -10.41
CA GLY A 153 -9.28 1.46 -11.59
C GLY A 153 -8.83 0.00 -11.67
N LEU A 154 -9.25 -0.87 -10.73
CA LEU A 154 -8.91 -2.31 -10.78
C LEU A 154 -9.36 -2.99 -12.09
N ALA A 155 -10.51 -2.60 -12.64
CA ALA A 155 -11.03 -3.15 -13.89
C ALA A 155 -10.14 -2.87 -15.12
N VAL A 156 -9.43 -1.73 -15.11
CA VAL A 156 -8.54 -1.28 -16.20
C VAL A 156 -7.06 -1.47 -15.87
N ALA A 157 -6.75 -2.08 -14.72
CA ALA A 157 -5.39 -2.35 -14.31
C ALA A 157 -4.74 -3.44 -15.19
N SER A 158 -3.42 -3.34 -15.33
CA SER A 158 -2.59 -4.30 -16.07
C SER A 158 -1.75 -5.14 -15.10
N ASP A 159 -1.37 -6.34 -15.53
CA ASP A 159 -0.41 -7.15 -14.78
C ASP A 159 1.00 -6.54 -14.90
N ARG A 160 1.57 -6.09 -13.78
CA ARG A 160 2.90 -5.47 -13.72
C ARG A 160 4.00 -6.46 -13.32
N TYR A 161 3.64 -7.71 -13.02
CA TYR A 161 4.54 -8.81 -12.69
C TYR A 161 4.23 -10.02 -13.59
N PRO A 162 4.42 -9.89 -14.92
CA PRO A 162 3.91 -10.87 -15.88
C PRO A 162 4.60 -12.24 -15.83
N SER A 163 5.83 -12.33 -15.27
CA SER A 163 6.56 -13.59 -15.18
C SER A 163 6.16 -14.42 -13.95
N THR A 164 6.17 -15.74 -14.09
CA THR A 164 5.89 -16.67 -12.98
C THR A 164 6.82 -16.41 -11.79
N GLN A 165 8.12 -16.21 -12.06
CA GLN A 165 9.10 -15.90 -11.02
C GLN A 165 8.76 -14.61 -10.25
N ALA A 166 8.33 -13.55 -10.95
CA ALA A 166 7.95 -12.31 -10.29
C ALA A 166 6.68 -12.49 -9.43
N LYS A 167 5.73 -13.31 -9.89
CA LYS A 167 4.51 -13.66 -9.11
C LYS A 167 4.83 -14.45 -7.86
N GLU A 168 5.72 -15.42 -7.96
CA GLU A 168 6.22 -16.18 -6.81
C GLU A 168 6.93 -15.26 -5.82
N GLU A 169 7.78 -14.34 -6.31
CA GLU A 169 8.51 -13.40 -5.44
C GLU A 169 7.57 -12.47 -4.67
N ILE A 170 6.59 -11.83 -5.33
CA ILE A 170 5.62 -10.97 -4.61
C ILE A 170 4.73 -11.78 -3.66
N ALA A 171 4.41 -13.04 -3.98
CA ALA A 171 3.68 -13.92 -3.09
C ALA A 171 4.52 -14.26 -1.85
N THR A 172 5.79 -14.62 -2.02
CA THR A 172 6.72 -14.87 -0.90
C THR A 172 6.87 -13.64 -0.01
N ILE A 173 7.01 -12.44 -0.59
CA ILE A 173 7.05 -11.17 0.17
C ILE A 173 5.77 -11.01 1.00
N ALA A 174 4.60 -11.23 0.40
CA ALA A 174 3.32 -11.13 1.09
C ALA A 174 3.19 -12.12 2.25
N LEU A 175 3.50 -13.40 2.02
CA LEU A 175 3.39 -14.43 3.04
C LEU A 175 4.35 -14.19 4.21
N ASN A 176 5.59 -13.78 3.93
CA ASN A 176 6.57 -13.43 4.96
C ASN A 176 6.14 -12.22 5.79
N ALA A 177 5.52 -11.21 5.17
CA ALA A 177 5.01 -10.04 5.89
C ALA A 177 3.81 -10.39 6.79
N LEU A 178 2.96 -11.34 6.38
CA LEU A 178 1.78 -11.75 7.14
C LEU A 178 2.11 -12.76 8.26
N ALA A 179 3.17 -13.56 8.12
CA ALA A 179 3.59 -14.57 9.10
C ALA A 179 3.50 -14.11 10.58
N PRO A 180 4.12 -12.99 10.99
CA PRO A 180 4.05 -12.54 12.38
C PRO A 180 2.64 -12.12 12.83
N TRP A 181 1.80 -11.66 11.90
CA TRP A 181 0.42 -11.25 12.21
C TRP A 181 -0.48 -12.44 12.51
N TRP A 182 -0.20 -13.61 11.90
CA TRP A 182 -0.94 -14.84 12.18
C TRP A 182 -0.68 -15.42 13.57
N GLU A 183 0.50 -15.16 14.13
CA GLU A 183 0.95 -15.68 15.43
C GLU A 183 0.59 -14.74 16.60
N LEU A 184 0.69 -13.42 16.39
CA LEU A 184 0.55 -12.42 17.45
C LEU A 184 -0.90 -12.01 17.77
N ARG A 185 -1.89 -12.44 16.96
CA ARG A 185 -3.27 -11.91 16.98
C ARG A 185 -4.34 -13.01 16.91
N ALA A 186 -4.22 -14.04 17.76
CA ALA A 186 -5.09 -15.22 17.72
C ALA A 186 -6.59 -14.90 17.94
N ASP A 187 -6.92 -13.99 18.87
CA ASP A 187 -8.29 -13.85 19.37
C ASP A 187 -9.00 -12.56 18.92
N THR A 188 -8.25 -11.54 18.50
CA THR A 188 -8.82 -10.27 18.03
C THR A 188 -8.15 -9.84 16.74
N THR A 189 -8.97 -9.53 15.73
CA THR A 189 -8.48 -9.16 14.40
C THR A 189 -8.67 -7.68 14.18
N PRO A 190 -7.59 -6.89 14.10
CA PRO A 190 -7.69 -5.49 13.73
C PRO A 190 -8.31 -5.36 12.32
N VAL A 191 -9.23 -4.43 12.16
CA VAL A 191 -9.86 -4.12 10.84
C VAL A 191 -8.80 -3.82 9.78
N LEU A 192 -7.69 -3.18 10.16
CA LEU A 192 -6.55 -2.91 9.27
C LEU A 192 -5.92 -4.20 8.73
N PHE A 193 -5.82 -5.24 9.55
CA PHE A 193 -5.30 -6.53 9.10
C PHE A 193 -6.25 -7.20 8.11
N LEU A 194 -7.55 -7.21 8.38
CA LEU A 194 -8.56 -7.73 7.43
C LEU A 194 -8.52 -6.98 6.09
N ARG A 195 -8.35 -5.66 6.12
CA ARG A 195 -8.18 -4.83 4.93
C ARG A 195 -6.92 -5.19 4.15
N ALA A 196 -5.80 -5.45 4.83
CA ALA A 196 -4.56 -5.89 4.19
C ALA A 196 -4.68 -7.28 3.56
N LEU A 197 -5.52 -8.16 4.11
CA LEU A 197 -5.73 -9.52 3.60
C LEU A 197 -6.58 -9.58 2.33
N ALA A 198 -7.60 -8.71 2.20
CA ALA A 198 -8.52 -8.75 1.06
C ALA A 198 -7.81 -8.74 -0.31
N PRO A 199 -6.85 -7.83 -0.57
CA PRO A 199 -5.98 -7.83 -1.77
C PRO A 199 -5.23 -9.14 -2.03
N LEU A 200 -4.98 -9.95 -1.01
CA LEU A 200 -4.11 -11.13 -1.04
C LEU A 200 -4.90 -12.44 -1.12
N MET A 201 -6.23 -12.37 -1.23
CA MET A 201 -7.10 -13.55 -1.23
C MET A 201 -6.91 -14.49 -2.42
N ALA A 202 -6.20 -14.08 -3.49
CA ALA A 202 -5.75 -14.98 -4.54
C ALA A 202 -4.71 -16.01 -4.08
N LEU A 203 -3.98 -15.75 -2.99
CA LEU A 203 -2.98 -16.65 -2.44
C LEU A 203 -3.63 -17.80 -1.64
N PRO A 204 -3.37 -19.09 -1.99
CA PRO A 204 -3.96 -20.23 -1.29
C PRO A 204 -3.68 -20.24 0.21
N ASP A 205 -2.45 -19.96 0.61
CA ASP A 205 -2.02 -19.93 2.02
C ASP A 205 -2.77 -18.86 2.82
N VAL A 206 -3.08 -17.71 2.22
CA VAL A 206 -3.87 -16.66 2.86
C VAL A 206 -5.29 -17.16 3.10
N ARG A 207 -5.95 -17.73 2.08
CA ARG A 207 -7.30 -18.28 2.22
C ARG A 207 -7.35 -19.37 3.28
N PHE A 208 -6.40 -20.29 3.27
CA PHE A 208 -6.31 -21.37 4.24
C PHE A 208 -6.16 -20.85 5.68
N ASN A 209 -5.29 -19.85 5.89
CA ASN A 209 -5.11 -19.24 7.21
C ASN A 209 -6.32 -18.47 7.70
N VAL A 210 -7.05 -17.80 6.80
CA VAL A 210 -8.32 -17.12 7.10
C VAL A 210 -9.37 -18.14 7.53
N VAL A 211 -9.60 -19.21 6.75
CA VAL A 211 -10.60 -20.24 7.07
C VAL A 211 -10.34 -20.87 8.44
N LYS A 212 -9.08 -21.12 8.79
CA LYS A 212 -8.72 -21.67 10.12
C LYS A 212 -9.09 -20.77 11.30
N ARG A 213 -9.22 -19.46 11.08
CA ARG A 213 -9.33 -18.46 12.15
C ARG A 213 -10.66 -17.70 12.14
N ILE A 214 -11.37 -17.69 11.01
CA ILE A 214 -12.58 -16.89 10.82
C ILE A 214 -13.67 -17.22 11.84
N ASP A 215 -13.83 -18.49 12.21
CA ASP A 215 -14.82 -18.90 13.22
C ASP A 215 -14.49 -18.31 14.59
N GLY A 216 -13.22 -18.35 15.00
CA GLY A 216 -12.75 -17.72 16.24
C GLY A 216 -13.00 -16.21 16.21
N TRP A 217 -12.61 -15.54 15.11
CA TRP A 217 -12.83 -14.10 14.95
C TRP A 217 -14.32 -13.72 15.03
N LEU A 218 -15.20 -14.49 14.37
CA LEU A 218 -16.65 -14.25 14.40
C LEU A 218 -17.24 -14.47 15.80
N GLN A 219 -16.76 -15.45 16.56
CA GLN A 219 -17.18 -15.68 17.94
C GLN A 219 -16.83 -14.47 18.83
N HIS A 220 -15.63 -13.91 18.70
CA HIS A 220 -15.21 -12.75 19.47
C HIS A 220 -15.94 -11.46 19.09
N VAL A 221 -16.32 -11.28 17.82
CA VAL A 221 -17.15 -10.15 17.37
C VAL A 221 -18.55 -10.21 17.98
N LYS A 222 -19.18 -11.39 18.00
CA LYS A 222 -20.50 -11.58 18.62
C LYS A 222 -20.49 -11.23 20.11
N VAL A 223 -19.49 -11.70 20.85
CA VAL A 223 -19.33 -11.39 22.29
C VAL A 223 -19.17 -9.88 22.51
N ASN A 224 -18.38 -9.19 21.69
CA ASN A 224 -18.21 -7.74 21.79
C ASN A 224 -19.49 -6.96 21.48
N CYS A 225 -20.26 -7.38 20.48
CA CYS A 225 -21.56 -6.76 20.16
C CYS A 225 -22.56 -6.92 21.31
N GLU A 226 -22.65 -8.11 21.92
CA GLU A 226 -23.52 -8.35 23.08
C GLU A 226 -23.12 -7.54 24.31
N VAL A 227 -21.82 -7.41 24.58
CA VAL A 227 -21.29 -6.59 25.69
C VAL A 227 -21.57 -5.10 25.45
N VAL A 228 -21.41 -4.61 24.23
CA VAL A 228 -21.71 -3.21 23.88
C VAL A 228 -23.21 -2.93 23.95
N GLN A 229 -24.06 -3.86 23.52
CA GLN A 229 -25.51 -3.74 23.66
C GLN A 229 -25.95 -3.77 25.12
N LYS A 230 -25.39 -4.65 25.96
CA LYS A 230 -25.65 -4.68 27.41
C LYS A 230 -25.20 -3.39 28.10
N LYS A 231 -24.04 -2.84 27.76
CA LYS A 231 -23.56 -1.55 28.30
C LYS A 231 -24.45 -0.36 27.90
N LYS A 232 -24.94 -0.33 26.66
CA LYS A 232 -25.92 0.68 26.20
C LYS A 232 -27.30 0.53 26.85
N ALA A 233 -27.70 -0.68 27.20
CA ALA A 233 -28.94 -0.93 27.94
C ALA A 233 -28.82 -0.46 29.40
N VAL A 234 -27.69 -0.71 30.07
CA VAL A 234 -27.45 -0.26 31.45
C VAL A 234 -27.32 1.27 31.54
N SER A 235 -26.71 1.94 30.55
CA SER A 235 -26.60 3.42 30.55
C SER A 235 -27.90 4.15 30.20
N ARG A 236 -28.97 3.43 29.86
CA ARG A 236 -30.31 4.00 29.62
C ARG A 236 -31.26 3.79 30.80
N ILE A 237 -30.79 3.12 31.85
CA ILE A 237 -31.55 2.80 33.07
C ILE A 237 -31.06 3.64 34.27
N CYS A 238 -30.10 4.56 34.06
CA CYS A 238 -29.72 5.60 35.02
C CYS A 238 -30.04 6.99 34.47
#